data_AF-A0A7Y1PZZ2-F1
#
_entry.id   AF-A0A7Y1PZZ2-F1
#
_cell.length_a   1.000
_cell.length_b   1.000
_cell.length_c   1.000
_cell.angle_alpha   90.00
_cell.angle_beta   90.00
_cell.angle_gamma   90.00
#
_symmetry.space_group_name_H-M   'P 1'
#
loop_
_entity.id
_entity.type
_entity.pdbx_description
1 polymer ?
#
loop_
_entity_poly.entity_id
_entity_poly.type
_entity_poly.pdbx_seq_one_letter_code
_entity_poly.pdbx_strand_id
1 'polypeptide(L)'
;MYRVYNLRPQPAPANWARDNRHLIVGLVFWSLFLAGIAGSQRVSSDGWYVVTQLEGALVTMRMPSEKSCKADLAQTCVPGYELRAHQR
;
A
#
# COMPACT_ATOMS: atom_id res chain seq x y z
N MET A 1 -31.69 -40.61 -30.66
CA MET A 1 -31.19 -39.22 -30.65
C MET A 1 -31.52 -38.64 -29.28
N TYR A 2 -30.55 -38.58 -28.37
CA TYR A 2 -30.80 -38.14 -26.98
C TYR A 2 -30.70 -36.61 -26.92
N ARG A 3 -31.80 -35.94 -26.54
CA ARG A 3 -31.80 -34.50 -26.24
C ARG A 3 -31.48 -34.32 -24.75
N VAL A 4 -30.34 -33.71 -24.48
CA VAL A 4 -29.93 -33.32 -23.14
C VAL A 4 -30.57 -31.97 -22.83
N TYR A 5 -31.48 -31.97 -21.87
CA TYR A 5 -32.04 -30.75 -21.29
C TYR A 5 -31.39 -30.58 -19.91
N ASN A 6 -31.03 -29.34 -19.54
CA ASN A 6 -30.28 -28.92 -18.34
C ASN A 6 -28.76 -28.74 -18.49
N LEU A 7 -28.27 -28.22 -19.61
CA LEU A 7 -26.95 -27.60 -19.63
C LEU A 7 -27.01 -26.29 -18.82
N ARG A 8 -26.22 -26.19 -17.74
CA ARG A 8 -26.04 -24.94 -17.01
C ARG A 8 -25.57 -23.87 -18.02
N PRO A 9 -26.18 -22.67 -18.06
CA PRO A 9 -25.81 -21.64 -19.02
C PRO A 9 -24.31 -21.40 -18.97
N GLN A 10 -23.64 -21.41 -20.13
CA GLN A 10 -22.20 -21.15 -20.19
C GLN A 10 -21.92 -19.78 -19.56
N PRO A 11 -20.95 -19.70 -18.63
CA PRO A 11 -20.60 -18.43 -18.00
C PRO A 11 -20.01 -17.51 -19.07
N ALA A 12 -20.83 -16.58 -19.58
CA ALA A 12 -20.33 -15.51 -20.41
C ALA A 12 -19.51 -14.56 -19.52
N PRO A 13 -18.30 -14.13 -19.94
CA PRO A 13 -17.46 -13.24 -19.13
C PRO A 13 -18.17 -11.93 -18.74
N ALA A 14 -19.13 -11.48 -19.55
CA ALA A 14 -19.97 -10.32 -19.25
C ALA A 14 -20.90 -10.51 -18.03
N ASN A 15 -21.31 -11.75 -17.75
CA ASN A 15 -22.20 -12.05 -16.61
C ASN A 15 -21.41 -12.17 -15.31
N TRP A 16 -20.14 -12.60 -15.40
CA TRP A 16 -19.29 -12.79 -14.22
C TRP A 16 -19.10 -11.49 -13.42
N ALA A 17 -18.80 -10.37 -14.09
CA ALA A 17 -18.60 -9.10 -13.40
C ALA A 17 -19.89 -8.58 -12.73
N ARG A 18 -21.06 -8.87 -13.32
CA ARG A 18 -22.37 -8.53 -12.77
C ARG A 18 -22.67 -9.36 -11.52
N ASP A 19 -22.42 -10.66 -11.57
CA ASP A 19 -22.66 -11.58 -10.45
C ASP A 19 -21.69 -11.32 -9.28
N ASN A 20 -20.46 -10.92 -9.59
CA ASN A 20 -19.40 -10.63 -8.60
C ASN A 20 -19.28 -9.14 -8.25
N ARG A 21 -20.27 -8.31 -8.61
CA ARG A 21 -20.24 -6.85 -8.38
C ARG A 21 -19.94 -6.49 -6.92
N HIS A 22 -20.50 -7.24 -5.97
CA HIS A 22 -20.29 -7.02 -4.54
C HIS A 22 -18.83 -7.24 -4.13
N LEU A 23 -18.16 -8.26 -4.67
CA LEU A 23 -16.74 -8.52 -4.44
C LEU A 23 -15.87 -7.40 -5.04
N ILE A 24 -16.19 -6.95 -6.25
CA ILE A 24 -15.46 -5.86 -6.91
C ILE A 24 -15.59 -4.57 -6.09
N VAL A 25 -16.80 -4.22 -5.66
CA VAL A 25 -17.03 -3.04 -4.81
C VAL A 25 -16.27 -3.18 -3.49
N GLY A 26 -16.31 -4.36 -2.87
CA GLY A 26 -15.55 -4.64 -1.65
C GLY A 26 -14.05 -4.45 -1.87
N LEU A 27 -13.51 -4.92 -2.98
CA LEU A 27 -12.09 -4.83 -3.32
C LEU A 27 -11.66 -3.38 -3.61
N VAL A 28 -12.52 -2.60 -4.28
CA VAL A 28 -12.32 -1.16 -4.46
C VAL A 28 -12.34 -0.43 -3.11
N PHE A 29 -13.31 -0.74 -2.24
CA PHE A 29 -13.38 -0.11 -0.93
C PHE A 29 -12.16 -0.47 -0.06
N TRP A 30 -11.75 -1.74 -0.06
CA TRP A 30 -10.55 -2.20 0.64
C TRP A 30 -9.27 -1.54 0.12
N SER A 31 -9.12 -1.40 -1.19
CA SER A 31 -7.94 -0.73 -1.76
C SER A 31 -7.90 0.75 -1.39
N LEU A 32 -9.04 1.46 -1.45
CA LEU A 32 -9.14 2.85 -1.00
C LEU A 32 -8.87 3.00 0.50
N PHE A 33 -9.37 2.08 1.32
CA PHE A 33 -9.12 2.07 2.77
C PHE A 33 -7.63 1.88 3.08
N LEU A 34 -6.97 0.91 2.45
CA LEU A 34 -5.53 0.69 2.60
C LEU A 34 -4.70 1.87 2.09
N ALA A 35 -5.07 2.45 0.95
CA ALA A 35 -4.41 3.65 0.42
C ALA A 35 -4.56 4.86 1.37
N GLY A 36 -5.74 5.02 1.98
CA GLY A 36 -6.00 6.04 2.99
C GLY A 36 -5.14 5.86 4.24
N ILE A 37 -5.01 4.63 4.73
CA ILE A 37 -4.14 4.32 5.88
C ILE A 37 -2.68 4.60 5.54
N ALA A 38 -2.20 4.15 4.38
CA ALA A 38 -0.83 4.40 3.94
C ALA A 38 -0.54 5.92 3.82
N GLY A 39 -1.47 6.69 3.27
CA GLY A 39 -1.35 8.16 3.19
C GLY A 39 -1.47 8.87 4.54
N SER A 40 -2.06 8.22 5.55
CA SER A 40 -2.22 8.79 6.89
C SER A 40 -1.00 8.64 7.79
N GLN A 41 0.02 7.87 7.37
CA GLN A 41 1.29 7.77 8.11
C GLN A 41 2.04 9.11 8.03
N ARG A 42 1.66 10.02 8.93
CA ARG A 42 2.29 11.34 9.02
C ARG A 42 3.71 11.18 9.55
N VAL A 43 4.67 11.56 8.71
CA VAL A 43 6.05 11.79 9.16
C VAL A 43 6.00 12.94 10.17
N SER A 44 6.43 12.65 11.39
CA SER A 44 6.52 13.64 12.46
C SER A 44 7.71 14.55 12.17
N SER A 45 7.50 15.87 12.21
CA SER A 45 8.56 16.86 11.94
C SER A 45 9.75 16.74 12.90
N ASP A 46 9.48 16.29 14.13
CA ASP A 46 10.42 16.34 15.24
C ASP A 46 11.20 15.01 15.40
N GLY A 47 10.91 14.02 14.54
CA GLY A 47 11.57 12.72 14.54
C GLY A 47 12.78 12.68 13.63
N TRP A 48 13.72 11.79 13.93
CA TRP A 48 14.81 11.42 13.03
C TRP A 48 14.45 10.15 12.28
N TYR A 49 14.82 10.06 11.01
CA TYR A 49 14.47 8.94 10.15
C TYR A 49 15.68 8.45 9.37
N VAL A 50 15.75 7.15 9.17
CA VAL A 50 16.69 6.53 8.26
C VAL A 50 15.98 6.23 6.95
N VAL A 51 16.58 6.62 5.84
CA VAL A 51 16.16 6.24 4.49
C VAL A 51 17.01 5.05 4.04
N THR A 52 16.38 3.89 3.84
CA THR A 52 17.04 2.68 3.32
C THR A 52 16.29 2.15 2.10
N GLN A 53 17.01 1.50 1.19
CA GLN A 53 16.37 0.71 0.14
C GLN A 53 16.22 -0.73 0.62
N LEU A 54 14.99 -1.20 0.75
CA LEU A 54 14.66 -2.58 1.05
C LEU A 54 13.93 -3.15 -0.16
N GLU A 55 14.50 -4.18 -0.79
CA GLU A 55 13.88 -4.92 -1.89
C GLU A 55 13.39 -4.04 -3.06
N GLY A 56 14.14 -2.97 -3.38
CA GLY A 56 13.79 -2.02 -4.45
C GLY A 56 12.77 -0.94 -4.06
N ALA A 57 12.30 -0.93 -2.81
CA ALA A 57 11.47 0.13 -2.24
C ALA A 57 12.28 1.03 -1.30
N LEU A 58 12.04 2.34 -1.38
CA LEU A 58 12.56 3.31 -0.40
C LEU A 58 11.70 3.25 0.86
N VAL A 59 12.30 2.89 1.99
CA VAL A 59 11.63 2.76 3.28
C VAL A 59 12.25 3.75 4.26
N THR A 60 11.40 4.49 4.97
CA THR A 60 11.78 5.41 6.03
C THR A 60 11.48 4.80 7.40
N MET A 61 12.50 4.60 8.23
CA MET A 61 12.36 4.06 9.59
C MET A 61 12.59 5.16 10.63
N ARG A 62 11.68 5.29 11.61
CA ARG A 62 11.81 6.29 12.69
C ARG A 62 12.86 5.85 13.71
N MET A 63 13.81 6.74 14.01
CA MET A 63 14.81 6.56 15.05
C MET A 63 14.45 7.31 16.34
N PRO A 64 14.90 6.80 17.50
CA PRO A 64 14.61 7.41 18.80
C PRO A 64 15.39 8.70 19.06
N SER A 65 16.56 8.90 18.45
CA SER A 65 17.36 10.11 18.61
C SER A 65 18.31 10.37 17.42
N GLU A 66 18.79 11.61 17.30
CA GLU A 66 19.82 12.00 16.31
C GLU A 66 21.08 11.15 16.45
N LYS A 67 21.54 10.94 17.70
CA LYS A 67 22.74 10.15 17.99
C LYS A 67 22.57 8.69 17.57
N SER A 68 21.39 8.13 17.77
CA SER A 68 21.05 6.78 17.32
C SER A 68 21.02 6.67 15.79
N CYS A 69 20.56 7.72 15.10
CA CYS A 69 20.57 7.77 13.65
C CYS A 69 22.02 7.85 13.13
N LYS A 70 22.81 8.80 13.62
CA LYS A 70 24.19 9.03 13.18
C LYS A 70 25.19 7.97 13.66
N ALA A 71 24.77 7.02 14.49
CA ALA A 71 25.60 5.91 14.92
C ALA A 71 25.90 4.93 13.78
N ASP A 72 25.00 4.82 12.79
CA ASP A 72 25.19 3.96 11.62
C ASP A 72 25.57 4.81 10.40
N LEU A 73 26.87 4.83 10.09
CA LEU A 73 27.45 5.57 8.96
C LEU A 73 27.05 5.01 7.59
N ALA A 74 26.52 3.78 7.54
CA ALA A 74 26.10 3.16 6.28
C ALA A 74 24.72 3.62 5.81
N GLN A 75 23.96 4.32 6.67
CA GLN A 75 22.57 4.69 6.39
C GLN A 75 22.39 6.20 6.29
N THR A 76 21.49 6.64 5.40
CA THR A 76 21.23 8.06 5.20
C THR A 76 20.21 8.54 6.23
N CYS A 77 20.66 9.41 7.16
CA CYS A 77 19.85 9.99 8.21
C CYS A 77 19.29 11.34 7.83
N VAL A 78 17.97 11.50 7.94
CA VAL A 78 17.24 12.69 7.53
C VAL A 78 16.26 13.10 8.63
N PRO A 79 16.16 14.39 8.99
CA PRO A 79 15.16 14.85 9.93
C PRO A 79 13.75 14.88 9.30
N GLY A 80 12.73 14.63 10.11
CA GLY A 80 11.35 14.44 9.63
C GLY A 80 10.73 15.65 8.92
N TYR A 81 11.20 16.87 9.19
CA TYR A 81 10.75 18.07 8.48
C TYR A 81 11.19 18.10 7.00
N GLU A 82 12.37 17.56 6.67
CA GLU A 82 12.85 17.47 5.28
C GLU A 82 12.08 16.40 4.51
N LEU A 83 11.80 15.26 5.15
CA LEU A 83 10.97 14.20 4.55
C LEU A 83 9.55 14.70 4.24
N ARG A 84 8.98 15.54 5.11
CA ARG A 84 7.67 16.16 4.88
C ARG A 84 7.68 17.18 3.76
N ALA A 85 8.78 17.91 3.59
CA ALA A 85 8.94 18.88 2.50
C ALA A 85 9.00 18.18 1.12
N HIS A 86 9.59 16.98 1.06
CA HIS A 86 9.62 16.14 -0.14
C HIS A 86 8.29 15.44 -0.46
N GLN A 87 7.37 15.35 0.50
CA GLN A 87 6.04 14.76 0.33
C GLN A 87 4.95 15.78 -0.09
N ARG A 88 5.27 17.08 -0.19
CA ARG A 88 4.37 18.11 -0.74
C ARG A 88 4.53 18.22 -2.25
#